data_AF-A0AAN6XHY5-F1
#
_entry.id   AF-A0AAN6XHY5-F1
#
_cell.length_a   1.000
_cell.length_b   1.000
_cell.length_c   1.000
_cell.angle_alpha   90.00
_cell.angle_beta   90.00
_cell.angle_gamma   90.00
#
_symmetry.space_group_name_H-M   'P 1'
#
loop_
_entity.id
_entity.type
_entity.pdbx_description
1 polymer ?
#
loop_
_entity_poly.entity_id
_entity_poly.type
_entity_poly.pdbx_seq_one_letter_code
_entity_poly.pdbx_strand_id
1 'polypeptide(L)'
;MADSDAPVTLRTRKFIRNPLLGRKQMVVDILHPGRANISKEDLREKLAGLYKAQKDQVSVFGLRTQFGGGKTTGFALVYDSPEAMKKFEPRYRLVRVGLATKIERASRQQRKQRKNRQKTLRGTAKVKGPKPKKEK
;
A
#
# COMPACT_ATOMS: atom_id res chain seq x y z
N MET A 1 -9.79 -24.29 20.80
CA MET A 1 -9.29 -22.91 20.54
C MET A 1 -8.21 -23.05 19.48
N ALA A 2 -8.19 -22.22 18.44
CA ALA A 2 -7.14 -22.33 17.42
C ALA A 2 -5.82 -21.81 18.01
N ASP A 3 -4.81 -22.68 18.12
CA ASP A 3 -3.50 -22.31 18.66
C ASP A 3 -2.85 -21.24 17.78
N SER A 4 -2.65 -20.06 18.36
CA SER A 4 -2.01 -18.93 17.69
C SER A 4 -0.51 -19.17 17.47
N ASP A 5 0.06 -20.11 18.21
CA ASP A 5 1.49 -20.45 18.25
C ASP A 5 1.88 -21.61 17.30
N ALA A 6 0.93 -22.11 16.50
CA ALA A 6 1.21 -23.14 15.51
C ALA A 6 2.33 -22.66 14.55
N PRO A 7 3.33 -23.51 14.25
CA PRO A 7 4.48 -23.12 13.46
C PRO A 7 4.06 -22.75 12.03
N VAL A 8 4.54 -21.58 11.60
CA VAL A 8 4.29 -21.06 10.26
C VAL A 8 5.54 -21.23 9.42
N THR A 9 5.40 -21.88 8.28
CA THR A 9 6.50 -21.99 7.31
C THR A 9 6.28 -21.01 6.17
N LEU A 10 7.27 -20.16 5.91
CA LEU A 10 7.29 -19.26 4.76
C LEU A 10 8.17 -19.85 3.66
N ARG A 11 7.64 -19.92 2.44
CA ARG A 11 8.38 -20.31 1.24
C ARG A 11 8.31 -19.19 0.21
N THR A 12 9.45 -18.75 -0.29
CA THR A 12 9.52 -17.68 -1.28
C THR A 12 9.78 -18.26 -2.66
N ARG A 13 8.97 -17.87 -3.65
CA ARG A 13 9.07 -18.29 -5.05
C ARG A 13 9.16 -17.07 -5.96
N LYS A 14 9.64 -17.28 -7.19
CA LYS A 14 9.79 -16.21 -8.20
C LYS A 14 10.51 -14.97 -7.63
N PHE A 15 11.59 -15.21 -6.89
CA PHE A 15 12.39 -14.16 -6.31
C PHE A 15 13.14 -13.40 -7.41
N ILE A 16 13.01 -12.08 -7.41
CA ILE A 16 13.71 -11.19 -8.33
C ILE A 16 14.29 -10.04 -7.51
N ARG A 17 15.61 -9.81 -7.65
CA ARG A 17 16.24 -8.58 -7.18
C ARG A 17 16.02 -7.50 -8.24
N ASN A 18 15.42 -6.38 -7.85
CA ASN A 18 15.12 -5.25 -8.73
C ASN A 18 15.84 -3.98 -8.25
N PRO A 19 17.08 -3.73 -8.73
CA PRO A 19 17.86 -2.55 -8.35
C PRO A 19 17.20 -1.23 -8.77
N LEU A 20 16.44 -1.21 -9.87
CA LEU A 20 15.81 -0.01 -10.41
C LEU A 20 14.81 0.62 -9.42
N LEU A 21 14.19 -0.20 -8.59
CA LEU A 21 13.22 0.22 -7.57
C LEU A 21 13.77 0.03 -6.14
N GLY A 22 15.05 -0.29 -5.99
CA GLY A 22 15.69 -0.55 -4.70
C GLY A 22 14.98 -1.60 -3.86
N ARG A 23 14.54 -2.70 -4.48
CA ARG A 23 13.75 -3.74 -3.78
C ARG A 23 13.97 -5.15 -4.32
N LYS A 24 13.68 -6.13 -3.47
CA LYS A 24 13.51 -7.55 -3.80
C LYS A 24 12.03 -7.85 -3.86
N GLN A 25 11.57 -8.49 -4.92
CA GLN A 25 10.17 -8.84 -5.13
C GLN A 25 10.01 -10.34 -5.26
N MET A 26 8.99 -10.90 -4.61
CA MET A 26 8.77 -12.34 -4.54
C MET A 26 7.30 -12.70 -4.33
N VAL A 27 6.96 -13.92 -4.69
CA VAL A 27 5.73 -14.57 -4.26
C VAL A 27 6.01 -15.30 -2.94
N VAL A 28 5.15 -15.13 -1.96
CA VAL A 28 5.24 -15.81 -0.67
C VAL A 28 4.12 -16.82 -0.56
N ASP A 29 4.51 -18.09 -0.42
CA ASP A 29 3.64 -19.16 0.01
C ASP A 29 3.78 -19.32 1.52
N ILE A 30 2.64 -19.35 2.18
CA ILE A 30 2.53 -19.37 3.64
C ILE A 30 1.83 -20.67 3.99
N LEU A 31 2.52 -21.54 4.72
CA LEU A 31 1.97 -22.78 5.24
C LEU A 31 1.67 -22.59 6.73
N HIS A 32 0.41 -22.79 7.11
CA HIS A 32 -0.10 -22.54 8.45
C HIS A 32 -1.08 -23.65 8.88
N PRO A 33 -0.62 -24.92 8.96
CA PRO A 33 -1.50 -26.02 9.35
C PRO A 33 -2.10 -25.78 10.73
N GLY A 34 -3.42 -25.99 10.87
CA GLY A 34 -4.15 -25.81 12.13
C GLY A 34 -4.42 -24.35 12.53
N ARG A 35 -3.87 -23.36 11.82
CA ARG A 35 -4.15 -21.93 12.03
C ARG A 35 -5.02 -21.39 10.90
N ALA A 36 -6.00 -20.55 11.24
CA ALA A 36 -6.94 -20.03 10.25
C ALA A 36 -6.28 -19.08 9.25
N ASN A 37 -5.65 -18.00 9.74
CA ASN A 37 -4.97 -17.00 8.92
C ASN A 37 -3.79 -16.38 9.69
N ILE A 38 -2.91 -15.73 8.94
CA ILE A 38 -1.78 -14.96 9.47
C ILE A 38 -2.01 -13.48 9.24
N SER A 39 -1.72 -12.68 10.27
CA SER A 39 -1.79 -11.23 10.19
C SER A 39 -0.70 -10.71 9.25
N LYS A 40 -0.95 -9.58 8.58
CA LYS A 40 0.08 -8.96 7.73
C LYS A 40 1.27 -8.46 8.54
N GLU A 41 1.06 -8.12 9.81
CA GLU A 41 2.11 -7.60 10.68
C GLU A 41 3.08 -8.72 11.10
N ASP A 42 2.55 -9.86 11.55
CA ASP A 42 3.34 -11.05 11.88
C ASP A 42 4.17 -11.50 10.66
N LEU A 43 3.57 -11.42 9.47
CA LEU A 43 4.25 -11.84 8.24
C LEU A 43 5.36 -10.87 7.83
N ARG A 44 5.17 -9.57 8.05
CA ARG A 44 6.23 -8.57 7.84
C ARG A 44 7.40 -8.83 8.79
N GLU A 45 7.14 -9.15 10.05
CA GLU A 45 8.19 -9.47 11.04
C GLU A 45 8.97 -10.73 10.66
N LYS A 46 8.26 -11.82 10.31
CA LYS A 46 8.93 -13.06 9.89
C LYS A 46 9.75 -12.89 8.62
N LEU A 47 9.24 -12.16 7.62
CA LEU A 47 10.00 -11.85 6.40
C LEU A 47 11.18 -10.91 6.67
N ALA A 48 11.03 -9.95 7.58
CA ALA A 48 12.10 -9.06 8.00
C ALA A 48 13.26 -9.86 8.63
N GLY A 49 12.94 -10.80 9.52
CA GLY A 49 13.92 -11.73 10.11
C GLY A 49 14.64 -12.58 9.05
N LEU A 50 13.89 -13.20 8.13
CA LEU A 50 14.45 -14.05 7.06
C LEU A 50 15.42 -13.30 6.14
N TYR A 51 15.11 -12.05 5.80
CA TYR A 51 15.90 -11.24 4.86
C TYR A 51 16.83 -10.23 5.53
N LYS A 52 16.99 -10.29 6.86
CA LYS A 52 17.81 -9.35 7.65
C LYS A 52 17.46 -7.89 7.34
N ALA A 53 16.16 -7.62 7.23
CA ALA A 53 15.59 -6.31 6.96
C ALA A 53 14.82 -5.82 8.20
N GLN A 54 14.46 -4.53 8.21
CA GLN A 54 13.53 -4.00 9.21
C GLN A 54 12.08 -4.21 8.78
N LYS A 55 11.14 -4.31 9.74
CA LYS A 55 9.70 -4.43 9.48
C LYS A 55 9.20 -3.33 8.53
N ASP A 56 9.73 -2.12 8.67
CA ASP A 56 9.37 -0.93 7.87
C ASP A 56 9.96 -0.90 6.45
N GLN A 57 10.76 -1.89 6.09
CA GLN A 57 11.24 -2.12 4.73
C GLN A 57 10.41 -3.18 4.00
N VAL A 58 9.50 -3.88 4.69
CA VAL A 58 8.73 -4.99 4.13
C VAL A 58 7.28 -4.58 3.87
N SER A 59 6.84 -4.76 2.63
CA SER A 59 5.44 -4.59 2.19
C SER A 59 4.87 -5.92 1.73
N VAL A 60 3.67 -6.26 2.21
CA VAL A 60 2.96 -7.51 1.87
C VAL A 60 1.59 -7.16 1.33
N PHE A 61 1.20 -7.77 0.21
CA PHE A 61 -0.11 -7.54 -0.40
C PHE A 61 -0.63 -8.76 -1.16
N GLY A 62 -1.91 -8.73 -1.53
CA GLY A 62 -2.52 -9.77 -2.36
C GLY A 62 -2.59 -11.15 -1.71
N LEU A 63 -2.68 -11.22 -0.37
CA LEU A 63 -2.86 -12.48 0.34
C LEU A 63 -4.20 -13.11 -0.02
N ARG A 64 -4.17 -14.35 -0.50
CA ARG A 64 -5.33 -15.19 -0.79
C ARG A 64 -5.14 -16.58 -0.20
N THR A 65 -6.04 -16.96 0.71
CA THR A 65 -6.06 -18.30 1.29
C THR A 65 -6.66 -19.28 0.31
N GLN A 66 -6.04 -20.46 0.19
CA GLN A 66 -6.50 -21.53 -0.68
C GLN A 66 -7.80 -22.14 -0.13
N PHE A 67 -8.64 -22.65 -1.02
CA PHE A 67 -9.80 -23.45 -0.62
C PHE A 67 -9.35 -24.64 0.25
N GLY A 68 -10.06 -24.89 1.35
CA GLY A 68 -9.66 -25.90 2.35
C GLY A 68 -8.68 -25.40 3.43
N GLY A 69 -8.13 -24.18 3.31
CA GLY A 69 -7.27 -23.58 4.34
C GLY A 69 -5.84 -24.13 4.35
N GLY A 70 -5.09 -23.83 5.42
CA GLY A 70 -3.71 -24.33 5.67
C GLY A 70 -2.62 -23.75 4.76
N LYS A 71 -2.99 -23.14 3.62
CA LYS A 71 -2.07 -22.46 2.71
C LYS A 71 -2.62 -21.12 2.25
N THR A 72 -1.79 -20.08 2.30
CA THR A 72 -2.07 -18.77 1.72
C THR A 72 -0.96 -18.40 0.74
N THR A 73 -1.33 -17.76 -0.37
CA THR A 73 -0.38 -17.21 -1.34
C THR A 73 -0.48 -15.69 -1.35
N GLY A 74 0.62 -15.00 -1.62
CA GLY A 74 0.59 -13.56 -1.84
C GLY A 74 1.93 -13.01 -2.30
N PHE A 75 2.08 -11.69 -2.24
CA PHE A 75 3.26 -10.99 -2.71
C PHE A 75 3.96 -10.28 -1.56
N ALA A 76 5.28 -10.30 -1.58
CA ALA A 76 6.11 -9.50 -0.70
C ALA A 76 7.14 -8.69 -1.47
N LEU A 77 7.39 -7.49 -0.97
CA LEU A 77 8.43 -6.58 -1.41
C LEU A 77 9.30 -6.25 -0.20
N VAL A 78 10.60 -6.45 -0.34
CA VAL A 78 11.59 -6.08 0.67
C VAL A 78 12.45 -4.99 0.06
N TYR A 79 12.32 -3.77 0.55
CA TYR A 79 13.10 -2.63 0.10
C TYR A 79 14.48 -2.61 0.75
N ASP A 80 15.45 -1.99 0.09
CA ASP A 80 16.80 -1.83 0.65
C ASP A 80 16.82 -0.78 1.79
N SER A 81 15.93 0.21 1.75
CA SER A 81 15.78 1.25 2.79
C SER A 81 14.31 1.62 3.05
N PRO A 82 13.96 2.11 4.25
CA PRO A 82 12.60 2.58 4.55
C PRO A 82 12.22 3.82 3.71
N GLU A 83 13.21 4.62 3.29
CA GLU A 83 13.01 5.76 2.40
C GLU A 83 12.61 5.32 0.99
N ALA A 84 13.28 4.29 0.46
CA ALA A 84 12.92 3.69 -0.83
C ALA A 84 11.49 3.15 -0.80
N MET A 85 11.09 2.50 0.31
CA MET A 85 9.72 2.05 0.50
C MET A 85 8.72 3.21 0.45
N LYS A 86 8.96 4.30 1.19
CA LYS A 86 8.06 5.47 1.19
C LYS A 86 7.98 6.16 -0.18
N LYS A 87 9.07 6.15 -0.96
CA LYS A 87 9.16 6.77 -2.29
C LYS A 87 8.42 5.98 -3.36
N PHE A 88 8.65 4.66 -3.42
CA PHE A 88 8.18 3.83 -4.54
C PHE A 88 6.85 3.12 -4.26
N GLU A 89 6.47 2.95 -2.99
CA GLU A 89 5.26 2.19 -2.69
C GLU A 89 4.00 3.04 -2.87
N PRO A 90 2.92 2.48 -3.47
CA PRO A 90 1.68 3.20 -3.63
C PRO A 90 1.14 3.73 -2.30
N ARG A 91 0.74 5.00 -2.27
CA ARG A 91 0.32 5.68 -1.04
C ARG A 91 -0.80 4.96 -0.28
N TYR A 92 -1.73 4.29 -0.97
CA TYR A 92 -2.79 3.52 -0.30
C TYR A 92 -2.26 2.35 0.54
N ARG A 93 -1.10 1.78 0.20
CA ARG A 93 -0.45 0.74 0.99
C ARG A 93 0.27 1.33 2.18
N LEU A 94 0.94 2.47 2.00
CA LEU A 94 1.58 3.21 3.10
C LEU A 94 0.57 3.58 4.20
N VAL A 95 -0.63 4.04 3.82
CA VAL A 95 -1.71 4.36 4.76
C VAL A 95 -2.18 3.11 5.53
N ARG A 96 -2.30 1.95 4.87
CA ARG A 96 -2.69 0.69 5.52
C ARG A 96 -1.67 0.18 6.54
N VAL A 97 -0.41 0.59 6.38
CA VAL A 97 0.71 0.22 7.25
C VAL A 97 0.98 1.30 8.32
N GLY A 98 0.28 2.44 8.27
CA GLY A 98 0.47 3.56 9.20
C GLY A 98 1.65 4.48 8.87
N LEU A 99 2.35 4.29 7.74
CA LEU A 99 3.52 5.09 7.35
C LEU A 99 3.16 6.41 6.64
N ALA A 100 1.88 6.63 6.31
CA ALA A 100 1.41 7.87 5.70
C ALA A 100 -0.02 8.17 6.12
N THR A 101 -0.37 9.46 6.14
CA THR A 101 -1.75 9.91 6.38
C THR A 101 -2.58 9.88 5.09
N LYS A 102 -3.87 9.60 5.26
CA LYS A 102 -4.86 9.69 4.19
C LYS A 102 -4.95 11.14 3.72
N ILE A 103 -4.81 11.35 2.40
CA ILE A 103 -4.98 12.68 1.83
C ILE A 103 -6.47 12.99 1.79
N GLU A 104 -6.88 14.01 2.52
CA GLU A 104 -8.23 14.54 2.42
C GLU A 104 -8.38 15.33 1.12
N ARG A 105 -9.37 14.94 0.31
CA ARG A 105 -9.67 15.59 -0.97
C ARG A 105 -11.17 15.71 -1.10
N ALA A 106 -11.62 16.85 -1.62
CA ALA A 106 -13.00 17.03 -2.05
C ALA A 106 -13.42 15.92 -3.01
N SER A 107 -14.73 15.59 -3.01
CA SER A 107 -15.26 14.49 -3.80
C SER A 107 -14.95 14.65 -5.28
N ARG A 108 -14.90 13.53 -6.02
CA ARG A 108 -14.61 13.57 -7.47
C ARG A 108 -15.60 14.48 -8.21
N GLN A 109 -16.86 14.49 -7.80
CA GLN A 109 -17.90 15.35 -8.36
C GLN A 109 -17.66 16.83 -8.04
N GLN A 110 -17.38 17.18 -6.78
CA GLN A 110 -17.08 18.56 -6.37
C GLN A 110 -15.86 19.12 -7.11
N ARG A 111 -14.80 18.31 -7.28
CA ARG A 111 -13.60 18.70 -8.05
C ARG A 111 -13.92 18.97 -9.52
N LYS A 112 -14.76 18.13 -10.13
CA LYS A 112 -15.19 18.31 -11.54
C LYS A 112 -16.07 19.55 -11.70
N GLN A 113 -17.02 19.77 -10.80
CA GLN A 113 -17.86 20.97 -10.80
C GLN A 113 -17.02 22.23 -10.64
N ARG A 114 -16.08 22.27 -9.68
CA ARG A 114 -15.13 23.38 -9.51
C ARG A 114 -14.31 23.62 -10.77
N LYS A 115 -13.79 22.57 -11.41
CA LYS A 115 -13.06 22.68 -12.67
C LYS A 115 -13.92 23.31 -13.77
N ASN A 116 -15.16 22.84 -13.92
CA ASN A 116 -16.07 23.34 -14.97
C ASN A 116 -16.48 24.81 -14.70
N ARG A 117 -16.72 25.19 -13.44
CA ARG A 117 -16.95 26.59 -13.05
C ARG A 117 -15.73 27.48 -13.33
N GLN A 118 -14.51 27.00 -13.09
CA GLN A 118 -13.29 27.76 -13.39
C GLN A 118 -13.01 27.90 -14.89
N LYS A 119 -13.56 27.01 -15.74
CA LYS A 119 -13.39 27.10 -17.19
C LYS A 119 -14.18 28.26 -17.82
N THR A 120 -15.24 28.76 -17.18
CA THR A 120 -16.02 29.89 -17.70
C THR A 120 -15.33 31.24 -17.49
N LEU A 121 -14.27 31.29 -16.69
CA LEU A 121 -13.50 32.50 -16.37
C LEU A 121 -12.16 32.51 -17.11
N ARG A 122 -11.61 33.70 -17.43
CA ARG A 122 -10.33 33.87 -18.16
C ARG A 122 -9.31 34.64 -17.31
N GLY A 123 -8.02 34.30 -17.46
CA GLY A 123 -6.93 34.97 -16.76
C GLY A 123 -7.08 34.96 -15.23
N THR A 124 -6.79 36.09 -14.59
CA THR A 124 -6.84 36.26 -13.13
C THR A 124 -8.25 36.13 -12.54
N ALA A 125 -9.31 36.22 -13.37
CA ALA A 125 -10.69 36.00 -12.92
C ALA A 125 -10.93 34.56 -12.43
N LYS A 126 -10.12 33.57 -12.83
CA LYS A 126 -10.22 32.19 -12.32
C LYS A 126 -9.90 32.07 -10.82
N VAL A 127 -9.11 33.00 -10.29
CA VAL A 127 -8.71 33.08 -8.88
C VAL A 127 -9.52 34.13 -8.15
N LYS A 128 -9.70 35.32 -8.76
CA LYS A 128 -10.40 36.46 -8.15
C LYS A 128 -11.93 36.42 -8.24
N GLY A 129 -12.48 35.51 -9.05
CA GLY A 129 -13.91 35.46 -9.36
C GLY A 129 -14.33 36.43 -10.47
N PRO A 130 -15.58 36.36 -10.94
CA PRO A 130 -16.14 37.35 -11.86
C PRO A 130 -16.16 38.73 -11.18
N LYS A 131 -15.79 39.79 -11.92
CA LYS A 131 -15.90 41.16 -11.39
C LYS A 131 -17.38 41.47 -11.13
N PRO A 132 -17.72 42.11 -10.00
CA PRO A 132 -19.08 42.59 -9.77
C PRO A 132 -19.49 43.52 -10.93
N LYS A 133 -20.73 43.40 -11.40
CA LYS A 133 -21.28 44.34 -12.38
C LYS A 133 -21.32 45.71 -11.70
N LYS A 134 -20.68 46.72 -12.28
CA LYS A 134 -20.88 48.11 -11.84
C LYS A 134 -22.32 48.48 -12.19
N GLU A 135 -23.12 48.82 -11.17
CA GLU A 135 -24.42 49.45 -11.36
C GLU A 135 -24.21 50.84 -12.00
N LYS A 136 -25.06 51.17 -12.97
CA LYS A 136 -25.09 52.47 -13.65
C LYS A 136 -26.04 53.40 -12.92
#